data_AF-A0A3N0UCI3-F1
#
_entry.id   AF-A0A3N0UCI3-F1
#
_cell.length_a   1.000
_cell.length_b   1.000
_cell.length_c   1.000
_cell.angle_alpha   90.00
_cell.angle_beta   90.00
_cell.angle_gamma   90.00
#
_symmetry.space_group_name_H-M   'P 1'
#
loop_
_entity.id
_entity.type
_entity.pdbx_description
1 polymer ?
#
loop_
_entity_poly.entity_id
_entity_poly.type
_entity_poly.pdbx_seq_one_letter_code
_entity_poly.pdbx_strand_id
1 'polypeptide(L)'
;MRALSEQHLTQAMFCGRRLEPAEALSQFTGLVTGTPGGLACHGIGLLPGDASARLYHPDGSAIALDGCTALPTDRVLSFMNLRKVAVMESLPTPHWLSLIAAALRLGVIARMLDISYAHLNSRSSFGQKTTRHQLIKASFANIYGEIAQLQGQLSVRLEQEDYEDLEQEHLAITHLSGQAEKLMGGHGYLLGNTHTLSHFSMMVYCVLGKTGSAPAALNQANEAWQSRR
;
A
#
# COMPACT_ATOMS: atom_id res chain seq x y z
N MET A 1 -2.02 20.69 13.31
CA MET A 1 -2.34 19.82 12.17
C MET A 1 -1.80 20.48 10.91
N ARG A 2 -0.88 19.84 10.17
CA ARG A 2 -0.52 20.32 8.81
C ARG A 2 -1.76 20.12 7.93
N ALA A 3 -2.13 21.13 7.16
CA ALA A 3 -3.21 20.99 6.18
C ALA A 3 -2.78 19.97 5.11
N LEU A 4 -3.63 18.98 4.85
CA LEU A 4 -3.42 18.06 3.75
C LEU A 4 -3.50 18.84 2.43
N SER A 5 -2.66 18.48 1.46
CA SER A 5 -2.59 19.18 0.17
C SER A 5 -2.34 18.21 -0.98
N GLU A 6 -2.56 18.67 -2.20
CA GLU A 6 -2.35 17.87 -3.42
C GLU A 6 -0.90 17.38 -3.55
N GLN A 7 0.05 18.14 -2.99
CA GLN A 7 1.44 17.73 -2.89
C GLN A 7 1.61 16.44 -2.09
N HIS A 8 0.80 16.22 -1.04
CA HIS A 8 0.85 14.98 -0.27
C HIS A 8 0.34 13.79 -1.10
N LEU A 9 -0.75 13.94 -1.84
CA LEU A 9 -1.24 12.89 -2.74
C LEU A 9 -0.20 12.56 -3.83
N THR A 10 0.36 13.60 -4.45
CA THR A 10 1.41 13.45 -5.47
C THR A 10 2.66 12.76 -4.93
N GLN A 11 3.10 13.16 -3.74
CA GLN A 11 4.28 12.57 -3.09
C GLN A 11 4.03 11.11 -2.68
N ALA A 12 2.86 10.78 -2.16
CA ALA A 12 2.50 9.42 -1.82
C ALA A 12 2.48 8.50 -3.06
N MET A 13 1.87 8.98 -4.15
CA MET A 13 1.87 8.26 -5.43
C MET A 13 3.29 8.11 -5.98
N PHE A 14 4.14 9.14 -5.86
CA PHE A 14 5.55 9.05 -6.23
C PHE A 14 6.28 7.97 -5.42
N CYS A 15 6.10 7.94 -4.10
CA CYS A 15 6.71 6.93 -3.23
C CYS A 15 6.34 5.51 -3.69
N GLY A 16 5.05 5.27 -3.94
CA GLY A 16 4.57 3.96 -4.40
C GLY A 16 5.10 3.58 -5.78
N ARG A 17 5.26 4.56 -6.68
CA ARG A 17 5.71 4.30 -8.06
C ARG A 17 7.21 4.06 -8.16
N ARG A 18 8.01 4.80 -7.38
CA ARG A 18 9.46 4.95 -7.62
C ARG A 18 10.35 4.26 -6.62
N LEU A 19 9.87 4.02 -5.39
CA LEU A 19 10.71 3.53 -4.30
C LEU A 19 10.44 2.05 -4.03
N GLU A 20 11.42 1.39 -3.42
CA GLU A 20 11.23 0.03 -2.89
C GLU A 20 10.25 0.02 -1.72
N PRO A 21 9.47 -1.05 -1.49
CA PRO A 21 8.38 -1.04 -0.51
C PRO A 21 8.75 -0.56 0.91
N ALA A 22 9.91 -0.97 1.43
CA ALA A 22 10.38 -0.49 2.74
C ALA A 22 10.70 1.02 2.75
N GLU A 23 11.30 1.52 1.68
CA GLU A 23 11.61 2.94 1.52
C GLU A 23 10.33 3.75 1.24
N ALA A 24 9.42 3.24 0.42
CA ALA A 24 8.12 3.82 0.15
C ALA A 24 7.31 4.00 1.43
N LEU A 25 7.26 2.96 2.30
CA LEU A 25 6.65 3.04 3.61
C LEU A 25 7.35 4.06 4.52
N SER A 26 8.68 4.06 4.53
CA SER A 26 9.47 4.97 5.35
C SER A 26 9.22 6.44 4.98
N GLN A 27 9.28 6.76 3.70
CA GLN A 27 9.00 8.10 3.17
C GLN A 27 7.52 8.48 3.32
N PHE A 28 6.59 7.54 3.12
CA PHE A 28 5.17 7.76 3.38
C PHE A 28 4.93 8.09 4.85
N THR A 29 5.58 7.39 5.77
CA THR A 29 5.51 7.69 7.21
C THR A 29 6.04 9.10 7.46
N GLY A 30 7.18 9.47 6.87
CA GLY A 30 7.71 10.84 6.96
C GLY A 30 6.77 11.91 6.40
N LEU A 31 6.01 11.60 5.36
CA LEU A 31 4.98 12.49 4.82
C LEU A 31 3.83 12.72 5.80
N VAL A 32 3.42 11.67 6.53
CA VAL A 32 2.31 11.68 7.49
C VAL A 32 2.73 12.31 8.83
N THR A 33 3.87 11.92 9.37
CA THR A 33 4.28 12.23 10.75
C THR A 33 5.40 13.27 10.84
N GLY A 34 6.02 13.62 9.71
CA GLY A 34 7.23 14.44 9.66
C GLY A 34 8.52 13.66 9.91
N THR A 35 8.47 12.37 10.28
CA THR A 35 9.65 11.54 10.55
C THR A 35 9.58 10.18 9.84
N PRO A 36 10.62 9.74 9.11
CA PRO A 36 10.61 8.45 8.44
C PRO A 36 10.56 7.27 9.42
N GLY A 37 9.93 6.17 9.02
CA GLY A 37 9.81 4.97 9.83
C GLY A 37 8.67 4.06 9.41
N GLY A 38 8.12 3.32 10.38
CA GLY A 38 6.86 2.61 10.23
C GLY A 38 5.68 3.41 10.79
N LEU A 39 4.49 2.99 10.40
CA LEU A 39 3.24 3.61 10.81
C LEU A 39 2.32 2.54 11.41
N ALA A 40 1.66 2.86 12.51
CA ALA A 40 0.71 1.98 13.18
C ALA A 40 -0.71 2.54 13.18
N CYS A 41 -1.66 1.68 12.87
CA CYS A 41 -3.09 1.97 12.83
C CYS A 41 -3.84 0.68 13.18
N HIS A 42 -5.01 0.81 13.81
CA HIS A 42 -5.90 -0.34 14.08
C HIS A 42 -5.24 -1.49 14.86
N GLY A 43 -4.37 -1.14 15.82
CA GLY A 43 -3.61 -2.12 16.61
C GLY A 43 -2.53 -2.88 15.84
N ILE A 44 -2.21 -2.50 14.60
CA ILE A 44 -1.18 -3.13 13.77
C ILE A 44 -0.17 -2.07 13.32
N GLY A 45 1.12 -2.35 13.50
CA GLY A 45 2.23 -1.58 12.96
C GLY A 45 2.82 -2.25 11.74
N LEU A 46 3.03 -1.48 10.66
CA LEU A 46 3.84 -1.87 9.53
C LEU A 46 5.12 -1.04 9.54
N LEU A 47 6.28 -1.69 9.47
CA LEU A 47 7.58 -1.01 9.58
C LEU A 47 8.67 -1.71 8.77
N PRO A 48 9.74 -0.97 8.40
CA PRO A 48 10.96 -1.58 7.86
C PRO A 48 11.51 -2.68 8.77
N GLY A 49 12.14 -3.69 8.16
CA GLY A 49 12.74 -4.83 8.83
C GLY A 49 14.02 -4.52 9.61
N ASP A 50 14.56 -3.31 9.46
CA ASP A 50 15.72 -2.83 10.21
C ASP A 50 15.41 -2.76 11.72
N ALA A 51 16.39 -3.15 12.54
CA ALA A 51 16.35 -3.00 13.99
C ALA A 51 16.29 -1.52 14.43
N SER A 52 16.82 -0.60 13.62
CA SER A 52 16.77 0.85 13.89
C SER A 52 15.43 1.50 13.56
N ALA A 53 14.53 0.77 12.88
CA ALA A 53 13.26 1.30 12.41
C ALA A 53 12.37 1.72 13.58
N ARG A 54 11.91 2.96 13.55
CA ARG A 54 10.97 3.53 14.54
C ARG A 54 9.54 3.35 14.06
N LEU A 55 8.61 3.27 14.99
CA LEU A 55 7.18 3.14 14.73
C LEU A 55 6.45 4.35 15.30
N TYR A 56 5.48 4.88 14.55
CA TYR A 56 4.73 6.08 14.95
C TYR A 56 3.23 5.87 14.80
N HIS A 57 2.46 6.63 15.59
CA HIS A 57 1.05 6.88 15.31
C HIS A 57 0.89 7.93 14.20
N PRO A 58 -0.29 8.05 13.57
CA PRO A 58 -0.54 9.06 12.53
C PRO A 58 -0.42 10.51 12.99
N ASP A 59 -0.53 10.77 14.30
CA ASP A 59 -0.31 12.10 14.89
C ASP A 59 1.19 12.45 15.06
N GLY A 60 2.08 11.49 14.78
CA GLY A 60 3.53 11.61 14.89
C GLY A 60 4.11 11.24 16.25
N SER A 61 3.29 10.85 17.22
CA SER A 61 3.79 10.30 18.48
C SER A 61 4.52 8.96 18.25
N ALA A 62 5.63 8.77 18.95
CA ALA A 62 6.46 7.57 18.83
C ALA A 62 5.89 6.41 19.65
N ILE A 63 5.94 5.21 19.08
CA ILE A 63 5.52 3.97 19.73
C ILE A 63 6.76 3.20 20.17
N ALA A 64 6.83 2.87 21.46
CA ALA A 64 7.90 2.04 21.99
C ALA A 64 7.76 0.60 21.47
N LEU A 65 8.79 0.11 20.77
CA LEU A 65 8.76 -1.24 20.19
C LEU A 65 8.77 -2.35 21.25
N ASP A 66 9.32 -2.10 22.44
CA ASP A 66 9.35 -3.07 23.55
C ASP A 66 7.95 -3.44 24.05
N GLY A 67 6.95 -2.56 23.84
CA GLY A 67 5.55 -2.82 24.13
C GLY A 67 4.77 -3.46 22.98
N CYS A 68 5.42 -3.76 21.85
CA CYS A 68 4.77 -4.36 20.69
C CYS A 68 4.99 -5.88 20.63
N THR A 69 3.97 -6.61 20.20
CA THR A 69 4.07 -8.07 20.01
C THR A 69 4.44 -8.38 18.57
N ALA A 70 5.51 -9.15 18.36
CA ALA A 70 5.86 -9.63 17.02
C ALA A 70 4.77 -10.55 16.47
N LEU A 71 4.29 -10.24 15.26
CA LEU A 71 3.32 -11.07 14.55
C LEU A 71 4.02 -12.13 13.70
N PRO A 72 3.32 -13.20 13.28
CA PRO A 72 3.91 -14.27 12.48
C PRO A 72 4.61 -13.74 11.22
N THR A 73 5.82 -14.27 10.98
CA THR A 73 6.66 -13.89 9.84
C THR A 73 5.94 -14.15 8.53
N ASP A 74 5.83 -13.09 7.73
CA ASP A 74 5.32 -13.13 6.36
C ASP A 74 6.53 -13.13 5.41
N ARG A 75 6.65 -14.16 4.58
CA ARG A 75 7.80 -14.32 3.67
C ARG A 75 7.86 -13.24 2.61
N VAL A 76 6.71 -12.76 2.13
CA VAL A 76 6.64 -11.72 1.10
C VAL A 76 7.03 -10.38 1.70
N LEU A 77 6.54 -10.06 2.91
CA LEU A 77 6.99 -8.88 3.65
C LEU A 77 8.48 -8.94 3.97
N SER A 78 8.98 -10.09 4.44
CA SER A 78 10.40 -10.27 4.77
C SER A 78 11.30 -10.03 3.55
N PHE A 79 10.90 -10.52 2.38
CA PHE A 79 11.60 -10.25 1.12
C PHE A 79 11.66 -8.76 0.78
N MET A 80 10.61 -8.01 1.11
CA MET A 80 10.55 -6.56 0.91
C MET A 80 11.25 -5.76 2.02
N ASN A 81 11.98 -6.42 2.93
CA ASN A 81 12.53 -5.81 4.14
C ASN A 81 11.47 -5.08 4.96
N LEU A 82 10.29 -5.69 5.10
CA LEU A 82 9.17 -5.20 5.89
C LEU A 82 8.80 -6.24 6.96
N ARG A 83 8.25 -5.75 8.08
CA ARG A 83 7.68 -6.59 9.13
C ARG A 83 6.42 -5.96 9.70
N LYS A 84 5.66 -6.77 10.44
CA LYS A 84 4.42 -6.36 11.10
C LYS A 84 4.49 -6.67 12.59
N VAL A 85 3.88 -5.80 13.40
CA VAL A 85 3.78 -5.96 14.86
C VAL A 85 2.36 -5.64 15.31
N ALA A 86 1.91 -6.23 16.41
CA ALA A 86 0.71 -5.78 17.10
C ALA A 86 1.07 -4.68 18.10
N VAL A 87 0.23 -3.64 18.14
CA VAL A 87 0.38 -2.48 19.02
C VAL A 87 -0.81 -2.48 19.98
N MET A 88 -0.52 -2.45 21.28
CA MET A 88 -1.56 -2.52 22.32
C MET A 88 -2.39 -1.23 22.41
N GLU A 89 -1.75 -0.08 22.24
CA GLU A 89 -2.41 1.21 22.24
C GLU A 89 -2.76 1.59 20.80
N SER A 90 -4.05 1.64 20.48
CA SER A 90 -4.52 2.11 19.17
C SER A 90 -5.22 3.45 19.34
N LEU A 91 -4.65 4.49 18.73
CA LEU A 91 -5.33 5.75 18.57
C LEU A 91 -6.35 5.66 17.41
N PRO A 92 -7.41 6.49 17.42
CA PRO A 92 -8.29 6.63 16.27
C PRO A 92 -7.49 7.02 15.03
N THR A 93 -7.64 6.27 13.95
CA THR A 93 -6.97 6.57 12.68
C THR A 93 -7.66 7.78 12.03
N PRO A 94 -6.92 8.86 11.69
CA PRO A 94 -7.50 10.00 10.99
C PRO A 94 -8.00 9.59 9.61
N HIS A 95 -9.21 10.00 9.24
CA HIS A 95 -9.85 9.58 7.99
C HIS A 95 -9.06 10.02 6.74
N TRP A 96 -8.41 11.18 6.80
CA TRP A 96 -7.52 11.67 5.73
C TRP A 96 -6.36 10.71 5.43
N LEU A 97 -5.94 9.85 6.37
CA LEU A 97 -4.86 8.89 6.13
C LEU A 97 -5.25 7.87 5.06
N SER A 98 -6.52 7.45 5.04
CA SER A 98 -7.06 6.53 4.03
C SER A 98 -6.89 7.11 2.62
N LEU A 99 -7.15 8.41 2.46
CA LEU A 99 -7.00 9.13 1.19
C LEU A 99 -5.55 9.10 0.67
N ILE A 100 -4.58 9.41 1.53
CA ILE A 100 -3.16 9.39 1.14
C ILE A 100 -2.68 7.96 0.91
N ALA A 101 -3.15 6.99 1.72
CA ALA A 101 -2.86 5.57 1.52
C ALA A 101 -3.38 5.08 0.16
N ALA A 102 -4.55 5.55 -0.29
CA ALA A 102 -5.07 5.26 -1.62
C ALA A 102 -4.13 5.79 -2.72
N ALA A 103 -3.63 7.02 -2.58
CA ALA A 103 -2.65 7.59 -3.50
C ALA A 103 -1.33 6.80 -3.55
N LEU A 104 -0.81 6.35 -2.40
CA LEU A 104 0.36 5.46 -2.33
C LEU A 104 0.09 4.17 -3.12
N ARG A 105 -1.06 3.53 -2.89
CA ARG A 105 -1.42 2.29 -3.58
C ARG A 105 -1.56 2.47 -5.10
N LEU A 106 -2.14 3.59 -5.57
CA LEU A 106 -2.17 3.92 -7.00
C LEU A 106 -0.77 4.04 -7.60
N GLY A 107 0.17 4.63 -6.86
CA GLY A 107 1.59 4.67 -7.23
C GLY A 107 2.17 3.27 -7.43
N VAL A 108 1.87 2.35 -6.50
CA VAL A 108 2.31 0.94 -6.60
C VAL A 108 1.73 0.28 -7.85
N ILE A 109 0.47 0.52 -8.21
CA ILE A 109 -0.12 -0.04 -9.43
C ILE A 109 0.56 0.53 -10.69
N ALA A 110 0.86 1.84 -10.70
CA ALA A 110 1.63 2.44 -11.78
C ALA A 110 3.03 1.81 -11.91
N ARG A 111 3.70 1.47 -10.79
CA ARG A 111 4.96 0.71 -10.79
C ARG A 111 4.80 -0.66 -11.42
N MET A 112 3.70 -1.36 -11.11
CA MET A 112 3.41 -2.67 -11.68
C MET A 112 3.22 -2.59 -13.21
N LEU A 113 2.62 -1.52 -13.73
CA LEU A 113 2.56 -1.26 -15.17
C LEU A 113 3.95 -1.01 -15.77
N ASP A 114 4.80 -0.20 -15.12
CA ASP A 114 6.16 0.07 -15.60
C ASP A 114 6.97 -1.24 -15.72
N ILE A 115 6.90 -2.10 -14.69
CA ILE A 115 7.54 -3.43 -14.67
C ILE A 115 6.95 -4.35 -15.76
N SER A 116 5.62 -4.37 -15.88
CA SER A 116 4.92 -5.20 -16.87
C SER A 116 5.28 -4.81 -18.29
N TYR A 117 5.38 -3.51 -18.56
CA TYR A 117 5.79 -2.99 -19.86
C TYR A 117 7.21 -3.43 -20.19
N ALA A 118 8.17 -3.23 -19.25
CA ALA A 118 9.55 -3.65 -19.43
C ALA A 118 9.65 -5.17 -19.72
N HIS A 119 8.90 -5.97 -18.96
CA HIS A 119 8.81 -7.42 -19.15
C HIS A 119 8.30 -7.79 -20.55
N LEU A 120 7.16 -7.24 -20.97
CA LEU A 120 6.50 -7.59 -22.23
C LEU A 120 7.24 -7.02 -23.46
N ASN A 121 7.87 -5.85 -23.34
CA ASN A 121 8.59 -5.21 -24.44
C ASN A 121 9.85 -5.99 -24.85
N SER A 122 10.46 -6.70 -23.90
CA SER A 122 11.57 -7.61 -24.18
C SER A 122 11.14 -8.87 -24.96
N ARG A 123 9.84 -9.19 -24.97
CA ARG A 123 9.31 -10.47 -25.47
C ARG A 123 8.61 -10.36 -26.82
N SER A 124 8.55 -11.50 -27.49
CA SER A 124 7.78 -11.70 -28.71
C SER A 124 6.84 -12.88 -28.54
N SER A 125 5.66 -12.80 -29.15
CA SER A 125 4.67 -13.86 -29.22
C SER A 125 3.95 -13.77 -30.55
N PHE A 126 3.71 -14.92 -31.19
CA PHE A 126 3.14 -15.00 -32.54
C PHE A 126 3.88 -14.13 -33.58
N GLY A 127 5.21 -14.18 -33.58
CA GLY A 127 6.05 -13.48 -34.56
C GLY A 127 6.15 -11.95 -34.40
N GLN A 128 5.51 -11.36 -33.38
CA GLN A 128 5.61 -9.92 -33.11
C GLN A 128 5.90 -9.62 -31.65
N LYS A 129 6.37 -8.39 -31.36
CA LYS A 129 6.55 -7.91 -29.99
C LYS A 129 5.25 -8.01 -29.21
N THR A 130 5.31 -8.49 -27.97
CA THR A 130 4.10 -8.73 -27.19
C THR A 130 3.30 -7.44 -26.94
N THR A 131 3.99 -6.31 -26.82
CA THR A 131 3.42 -4.96 -26.72
C THR A 131 2.69 -4.48 -27.98
N ARG A 132 2.77 -5.20 -29.10
CA ARG A 132 2.03 -4.88 -30.33
C ARG A 132 0.64 -5.51 -30.39
N HIS A 133 0.36 -6.53 -29.56
CA HIS A 133 -0.95 -7.17 -29.51
C HIS A 133 -2.02 -6.20 -28.97
N GLN A 134 -3.17 -6.13 -29.64
CA GLN A 134 -4.23 -5.17 -29.31
C GLN A 134 -4.78 -5.36 -27.90
N LEU A 135 -4.93 -6.61 -27.46
CA LEU A 135 -5.39 -6.91 -26.10
C LEU A 135 -4.42 -6.37 -25.04
N ILE A 136 -3.11 -6.49 -25.26
CA ILE A 136 -2.09 -5.96 -24.34
C ILE A 136 -2.17 -4.43 -24.29
N LYS A 137 -2.25 -3.77 -25.46
CA LYS A 137 -2.40 -2.31 -25.53
C LYS A 137 -3.67 -1.82 -24.84
N ALA A 138 -4.80 -2.47 -25.09
CA ALA A 138 -6.07 -2.15 -24.47
C ALA A 138 -6.00 -2.30 -22.95
N SER A 139 -5.39 -3.37 -22.43
CA SER A 139 -5.18 -3.54 -20.99
C SER A 139 -4.33 -2.42 -20.38
N PHE A 140 -3.20 -2.06 -20.99
CA PHE A 140 -2.39 -0.92 -20.49
C PHE A 140 -3.17 0.39 -20.52
N ALA A 141 -3.88 0.68 -21.62
CA ALA A 141 -4.65 1.90 -21.76
C ALA A 141 -5.79 1.99 -20.73
N ASN A 142 -6.53 0.90 -20.54
CA ASN A 142 -7.62 0.84 -19.57
C ASN A 142 -7.10 1.01 -18.14
N ILE A 143 -6.08 0.26 -17.74
CA ILE A 143 -5.54 0.34 -16.37
C ILE A 143 -4.98 1.75 -16.12
N TYR A 144 -4.26 2.33 -17.07
CA TYR A 144 -3.74 3.69 -16.94
C TYR A 144 -4.86 4.73 -16.85
N GLY A 145 -5.92 4.59 -17.65
CA GLY A 145 -7.11 5.43 -17.60
C GLY A 145 -7.80 5.37 -16.23
N GLU A 146 -7.96 4.18 -15.67
CA GLU A 146 -8.51 3.98 -14.33
C GLU A 146 -7.62 4.56 -13.22
N ILE A 147 -6.29 4.44 -13.32
CA ILE A 147 -5.36 5.13 -12.41
C ILE A 147 -5.58 6.65 -12.44
N ALA A 148 -5.63 7.25 -13.64
CA ALA A 148 -5.80 8.69 -13.80
C ALA A 148 -7.17 9.15 -13.28
N GLN A 149 -8.23 8.38 -13.52
CA GLN A 149 -9.56 8.65 -13.01
C GLN A 149 -9.58 8.62 -11.48
N LEU A 150 -9.05 7.56 -10.85
CA LEU A 150 -8.99 7.43 -9.39
C LEU A 150 -8.14 8.55 -8.78
N GLN A 151 -7.01 8.91 -9.40
CA GLN A 151 -6.19 10.05 -8.96
C GLN A 151 -7.00 11.36 -8.98
N GLY A 152 -7.78 11.60 -10.03
CA GLY A 152 -8.68 12.75 -10.12
C GLY A 152 -9.74 12.73 -9.01
N GLN A 153 -10.34 11.57 -8.74
CA GLN A 153 -11.32 11.41 -7.66
C GLN A 153 -10.73 11.71 -6.27
N LEU A 154 -9.50 11.23 -5.98
CA LEU A 154 -8.82 11.54 -4.72
C LEU A 154 -8.53 13.04 -4.58
N SER A 155 -8.21 13.71 -5.69
CA SER A 155 -7.94 15.16 -5.71
C SER A 155 -9.21 15.97 -5.46
N VAL A 156 -10.33 15.60 -6.09
CA VAL A 156 -11.65 16.23 -5.85
C VAL A 156 -12.09 16.04 -4.39
N ARG A 157 -11.92 14.84 -3.84
CA ARG A 157 -12.23 14.58 -2.42
C ARG A 157 -11.39 15.43 -1.48
N LEU A 158 -10.10 15.59 -1.78
CA LEU A 158 -9.22 16.48 -1.03
C LEU A 158 -9.72 17.93 -1.05
N GLU A 159 -10.08 18.45 -2.23
CA GLU A 159 -10.59 19.82 -2.40
C GLU A 159 -11.91 20.05 -1.64
N GLN A 160 -12.74 19.01 -1.54
CA GLN A 160 -14.02 19.03 -0.84
C GLN A 160 -13.90 18.73 0.66
N GLU A 161 -12.69 18.45 1.14
CA GLU A 161 -12.42 17.96 2.51
C GLU A 161 -13.25 16.71 2.87
N ASP A 162 -13.57 15.88 1.88
CA ASP A 162 -14.32 14.63 2.03
C ASP A 162 -13.38 13.44 2.17
N TYR A 163 -13.29 12.91 3.40
CA TYR A 163 -12.41 11.79 3.76
C TYR A 163 -13.17 10.54 4.20
N GLU A 164 -14.50 10.55 4.12
CA GLU A 164 -15.34 9.44 4.56
C GLU A 164 -15.49 8.38 3.46
N ASP A 165 -15.75 7.15 3.89
CA ASP A 165 -16.19 6.04 3.02
C ASP A 165 -15.33 5.75 1.77
N LEU A 166 -14.00 5.84 1.91
CA LEU A 166 -13.00 5.55 0.85
C LEU A 166 -12.85 4.05 0.50
N GLU A 167 -13.72 3.20 1.03
CA GLU A 167 -13.68 1.76 0.82
C GLU A 167 -13.87 1.40 -0.66
N GLN A 168 -14.72 2.13 -1.39
CA GLN A 168 -14.95 1.85 -2.81
C GLN A 168 -13.71 2.16 -3.67
N GLU A 169 -13.02 3.26 -3.40
CA GLU A 169 -11.75 3.60 -4.04
C GLU A 169 -10.69 2.54 -3.73
N HIS A 170 -10.61 2.09 -2.48
CA HIS A 170 -9.68 1.03 -2.09
C HIS A 170 -10.00 -0.33 -2.73
N LEU A 171 -11.26 -0.67 -2.92
CA LEU A 171 -11.70 -1.87 -3.64
C LEU A 171 -11.39 -1.76 -5.13
N ALA A 172 -11.64 -0.60 -5.75
CA ALA A 172 -11.28 -0.33 -7.14
C ALA A 172 -9.77 -0.49 -7.35
N ILE A 173 -8.94 0.07 -6.46
CA ILE A 173 -7.48 -0.10 -6.50
C ILE A 173 -7.07 -1.57 -6.36
N THR A 174 -7.75 -2.35 -5.51
CA THR A 174 -7.50 -3.79 -5.38
C THR A 174 -7.81 -4.53 -6.68
N HIS A 175 -8.95 -4.24 -7.31
CA HIS A 175 -9.31 -4.83 -8.60
C HIS A 175 -8.27 -4.48 -9.68
N LEU A 176 -7.86 -3.21 -9.73
CA LEU A 176 -6.87 -2.71 -10.66
C LEU A 176 -5.49 -3.36 -10.48
N SER A 177 -5.08 -3.61 -9.23
CA SER A 177 -3.88 -4.39 -8.90
C SER A 177 -3.92 -5.76 -9.55
N GLY A 178 -5.03 -6.49 -9.41
CA GLY A 178 -5.20 -7.82 -10.00
C GLY A 178 -5.20 -7.79 -11.54
N GLN A 179 -5.70 -6.73 -12.16
CA GLN A 179 -5.57 -6.55 -13.62
C GLN A 179 -4.11 -6.30 -14.03
N ALA A 180 -3.39 -5.46 -13.31
CA ALA A 180 -1.98 -5.15 -13.58
C ALA A 180 -1.08 -6.38 -13.39
N GLU A 181 -1.30 -7.21 -12.36
CA GLU A 181 -0.56 -8.47 -12.17
C GLU A 181 -0.70 -9.43 -13.36
N LYS A 182 -1.90 -9.51 -13.96
CA LYS A 182 -2.17 -10.42 -15.10
C LYS A 182 -1.31 -10.11 -16.32
N LEU A 183 -0.85 -8.87 -16.49
CA LEU A 183 0.05 -8.49 -17.59
C LEU A 183 1.40 -9.24 -17.53
N MET A 184 1.84 -9.65 -16.34
CA MET A 184 3.06 -10.44 -16.16
C MET A 184 2.85 -11.96 -16.38
N GLY A 185 1.60 -12.41 -16.48
CA GLY A 185 1.26 -13.83 -16.49
C GLY A 185 1.88 -14.58 -15.32
N GLY A 186 2.37 -15.81 -15.55
CA GLY A 186 3.01 -16.63 -14.51
C GLY A 186 4.25 -16.00 -13.87
N HIS A 187 4.95 -15.09 -14.55
CA HIS A 187 6.15 -14.44 -13.98
C HIS A 187 5.78 -13.45 -12.86
N GLY A 188 4.55 -12.94 -12.87
CA GLY A 188 4.05 -12.03 -11.85
C GLY A 188 4.06 -12.65 -10.46
N TYR A 189 3.83 -13.97 -10.36
CA TYR A 189 3.76 -14.73 -9.10
C TYR A 189 5.12 -15.03 -8.46
N LEU A 190 6.22 -14.79 -9.19
CA LEU A 190 7.55 -14.96 -8.62
C LEU A 190 7.84 -13.84 -7.62
N LEU A 191 8.51 -14.19 -6.53
CA LEU A 191 8.92 -13.24 -5.51
C LEU A 191 9.82 -12.15 -6.13
N GLY A 192 9.51 -10.88 -5.82
CA GLY A 192 10.18 -9.71 -6.39
C GLY A 192 9.53 -9.13 -7.66
N ASN A 193 8.47 -9.75 -8.18
CA ASN A 193 7.68 -9.19 -9.29
C ASN A 193 6.38 -8.55 -8.80
N THR A 194 5.43 -8.32 -9.71
CA THR A 194 4.18 -7.59 -9.46
C THR A 194 3.34 -8.17 -8.33
N HIS A 195 3.40 -9.48 -8.07
CA HIS A 195 2.68 -10.08 -6.94
C HIS A 195 3.18 -9.61 -5.58
N THR A 196 4.49 -9.42 -5.44
CA THR A 196 5.10 -8.85 -4.24
C THR A 196 4.61 -7.42 -4.00
N LEU A 197 4.45 -6.63 -5.07
CA LEU A 197 3.91 -5.26 -4.98
C LEU A 197 2.42 -5.23 -4.67
N SER A 198 1.62 -6.15 -5.22
CA SER A 198 0.20 -6.28 -4.89
C SER A 198 0.00 -6.65 -3.41
N HIS A 199 0.84 -7.54 -2.87
CA HIS A 199 0.86 -7.86 -1.44
C HIS A 199 1.17 -6.63 -0.58
N PHE A 200 2.17 -5.82 -0.99
CA PHE A 200 2.46 -4.55 -0.33
C PHE A 200 1.27 -3.58 -0.38
N SER A 201 0.64 -3.40 -1.54
CA SER A 201 -0.56 -2.55 -1.69
C SER A 201 -1.70 -3.00 -0.78
N MET A 202 -1.91 -4.31 -0.66
CA MET A 202 -2.93 -4.88 0.23
C MET A 202 -2.58 -4.63 1.70
N MET A 203 -1.31 -4.77 2.09
CA MET A 203 -0.86 -4.47 3.45
C MET A 203 -1.01 -2.99 3.82
N VAL A 204 -0.71 -2.09 2.88
CA VAL A 204 -0.98 -0.65 3.05
C VAL A 204 -2.47 -0.42 3.28
N TYR A 205 -3.36 -1.04 2.51
CA TYR A 205 -4.80 -0.92 2.73
C TYR A 205 -5.25 -1.48 4.09
N CYS A 206 -4.84 -2.70 4.42
CA CYS A 206 -5.26 -3.37 5.65
C CYS A 206 -4.86 -2.61 6.91
N VAL A 207 -3.68 -1.98 6.90
CA VAL A 207 -3.17 -1.25 8.07
C VAL A 207 -3.58 0.22 8.01
N LEU A 208 -3.44 0.89 6.88
CA LEU A 208 -3.51 2.37 6.77
C LEU A 208 -4.74 2.88 6.02
N GLY A 209 -5.38 2.03 5.21
CA GLY A 209 -6.49 2.42 4.34
C GLY A 209 -7.87 2.28 4.95
N LYS A 210 -8.02 1.43 5.98
CA LYS A 210 -9.31 1.26 6.66
C LYS A 210 -9.67 2.49 7.47
N THR A 211 -10.88 3.01 7.29
CA THR A 211 -11.49 4.02 8.15
C THR A 211 -12.29 3.34 9.26
N GLY A 212 -12.40 4.00 10.42
CA GLY A 212 -13.11 3.48 11.60
C GLY A 212 -12.21 2.74 12.60
N SER A 213 -12.53 2.85 13.89
CA SER A 213 -11.83 2.15 14.96
C SER A 213 -11.98 0.63 14.81
N ALA A 214 -10.87 -0.11 14.76
CA ALA A 214 -10.92 -1.55 14.93
C ALA A 214 -11.73 -1.88 16.20
N PRO A 215 -12.84 -2.63 16.12
CA PRO A 215 -13.49 -3.08 17.33
C PRO A 215 -12.46 -3.92 18.12
N ALA A 216 -12.45 -3.76 19.44
CA ALA A 216 -11.60 -4.50 20.38
C ALA A 216 -11.62 -6.05 20.19
N ALA A 217 -12.52 -6.56 19.35
CA ALA A 217 -12.60 -7.93 18.87
C ALA A 217 -11.35 -8.45 18.13
N LEU A 218 -10.49 -7.58 17.56
CA LEU A 218 -9.21 -8.02 16.98
C LEU A 218 -8.23 -8.55 18.06
N ASN A 219 -8.34 -8.09 19.30
CA ASN A 219 -7.60 -8.67 20.44
C ASN A 219 -8.13 -10.06 20.81
N GLN A 220 -9.44 -10.31 20.72
CA GLN A 220 -10.02 -11.64 20.99
C GLN A 220 -9.65 -12.68 19.92
N ALA A 221 -9.51 -12.28 18.66
CA ALA A 221 -9.04 -13.19 17.60
C ALA A 221 -7.58 -13.61 17.79
N ASN A 222 -6.72 -12.71 18.29
CA ASN A 222 -5.34 -13.05 18.67
C ASN A 222 -5.28 -13.94 19.91
N GLU A 223 -6.11 -13.70 20.93
CA GLU A 223 -6.23 -14.55 22.12
C GLU A 223 -6.77 -15.96 21.79
N ALA A 224 -7.73 -16.06 20.86
CA ALA A 224 -8.30 -17.34 20.41
C ALA A 224 -7.31 -18.20 19.60
N TRP A 225 -6.32 -17.57 18.95
CA TRP A 225 -5.22 -18.29 18.29
C TRP A 225 -4.12 -18.72 19.26
N GLN A 226 -3.91 -17.98 20.35
CA GLN A 226 -2.94 -18.33 21.39
C GLN A 226 -3.46 -19.41 22.35
N SER A 227 -4.76 -19.49 22.60
CA SER A 227 -5.38 -20.52 23.46
C SER A 227 -5.50 -21.91 22.79
N ARG A 228 -5.12 -22.03 21.52
CA ARG A 228 -5.10 -23.29 20.76
C ARG A 228 -3.68 -23.85 20.53
N ARG A 229 -2.68 -23.35 21.24
CA ARG A 229 -1.31 -23.91 21.25
C ARG A 229 -0.98 -24.51 22.61
#